data_AF-A0A229QXK5-F1
#
_entry.id   AF-A0A229QXK5-F1
#
_cell.length_a   1.000
_cell.length_b   1.000
_cell.length_c   1.000
_cell.angle_alpha   90.00
_cell.angle_beta   90.00
_cell.angle_gamma   90.00
#
_symmetry.space_group_name_H-M   'P 1'
#
loop_
_entity.id
_entity.type
_entity.pdbx_description
1 polymer ?
#
loop_
_entity_poly.entity_id
_entity_poly.type
_entity_poly.pdbx_seq_one_letter_code
_entity_poly.pdbx_strand_id
1 'polypeptide(L)' 'MRSIWRTTTRVLGRDLLRDIGLVCLADTIVGISYGAIAVGSGFPIWAPMLLSVLVFAGASQFMFVGIIAAGGS' A
#
# COMPACT_ATOMS: atom_id res chain seq x y z
N MET A 1 -14.77 31.01 14.60
CA MET A 1 -13.41 30.53 14.24
C MET A 1 -12.67 29.76 15.36
N ARG A 2 -13.19 29.67 16.60
CA ARG A 2 -12.52 28.97 17.72
C ARG A 2 -12.86 27.48 17.86
N SER A 3 -13.86 26.96 17.13
CA SER A 3 -14.32 25.58 17.30
C SER A 3 -13.47 24.55 16.55
N ILE A 4 -12.91 24.91 15.38
CA ILE A 4 -12.03 24.05 14.58
C ILE A 4 -10.79 23.62 15.39
N TRP A 5 -10.20 24.55 16.14
CA TRP A 5 -9.05 24.27 16.97
C TRP A 5 -9.33 23.22 18.04
N ARG A 6 -10.50 23.24 18.69
CA ARG A 6 -10.84 22.26 19.74
C ARG A 6 -11.05 20.84 19.18
N THR A 7 -11.51 20.72 17.95
CA THR A 7 -11.66 19.41 17.28
C THR A 7 -10.31 18.85 16.86
N THR A 8 -9.44 19.67 16.26
CA THR A 8 -8.10 19.25 15.84
C THR A 8 -7.22 18.82 17.02
N THR A 9 -7.23 19.53 18.15
CA THR A 9 -6.42 19.15 19.32
C THR A 9 -6.95 17.92 20.06
N ARG A 10 -8.25 17.60 19.96
CA ARG A 10 -8.83 16.36 20.51
C ARG A 10 -8.60 15.14 19.61
N VAL A 11 -8.56 15.36 18.29
CA VAL A 11 -8.28 14.29 17.31
C VAL A 11 -6.79 13.94 17.25
N LEU A 12 -5.88 14.84 17.65
CA LEU A 12 -4.42 14.58 17.73
C LEU A 12 -4.00 13.60 18.85
N GLY A 13 -4.95 12.83 19.39
CA GLY A 13 -4.75 11.86 20.45
C GLY A 13 -4.30 10.49 19.95
N ARG A 14 -4.00 9.61 20.91
CA ARG A 14 -3.58 8.21 20.75
C ARG A 14 -4.48 7.39 19.82
N ASP A 15 -5.74 7.80 19.67
CA ASP A 15 -6.72 7.19 18.76
C ASP A 15 -6.37 7.43 17.28
N LEU A 16 -5.99 8.65 16.88
CA LEU A 16 -5.55 8.90 15.49
C LEU A 16 -4.26 8.15 15.17
N LEU A 17 -3.30 8.10 16.11
CA LEU A 17 -2.08 7.31 15.92
C LEU A 17 -2.37 5.82 15.78
N ARG A 18 -3.35 5.32 16.53
CA ARG A 18 -3.83 3.94 16.40
C ARG A 18 -4.47 3.73 15.03
N ASP A 19 -5.34 4.63 14.58
CA ASP A 19 -6.00 4.52 13.28
C ASP A 19 -4.99 4.54 12.13
N ILE A 20 -4.05 5.49 12.14
CA ILE A 20 -2.94 5.54 11.18
C ILE A 20 -2.11 4.25 11.24
N GLY A 21 -1.76 3.79 12.45
CA GLY A 21 -1.00 2.55 12.63
C GLY A 21 -1.73 1.33 12.06
N LEU A 22 -3.05 1.24 12.25
CA LEU A 22 -3.87 0.16 11.68
C LEU A 22 -3.90 0.21 10.15
N VAL A 23 -4.03 1.40 9.56
CA VAL A 23 -3.97 1.57 8.09
C VAL A 23 -2.61 1.16 7.56
N CYS A 24 -1.51 1.65 8.15
CA CYS A 24 -0.15 1.27 7.74
C CYS A 24 0.11 -0.24 7.86
N LEU A 25 -0.40 -0.88 8.91
CA LEU A 25 -0.30 -2.34 9.07
C LEU A 25 -1.09 -3.07 7.97
N ALA A 26 -2.31 -2.62 7.68
CA ALA A 26 -3.11 -3.20 6.60
C ALA A 26 -2.39 -3.06 5.24
N ASP A 27 -1.87 -1.87 4.93
CA ASP A 27 -1.13 -1.60 3.69
C ASP A 27 0.15 -2.44 3.59
N THR A 28 0.85 -2.66 4.72
CA THR A 28 2.04 -3.51 4.76
C THR A 28 1.69 -4.96 4.41
N ILE A 29 0.58 -5.49 4.93
CA ILE A 29 0.11 -6.84 4.60
C ILE A 29 -0.24 -6.96 3.11
N VAL A 30 -0.88 -5.92 2.56
CA VAL A 30 -1.16 -5.84 1.11
C VAL A 30 0.14 -5.84 0.29
N GLY A 31 1.14 -5.06 0.70
CA GLY A 31 2.44 -5.00 0.02
C GLY A 31 3.21 -6.33 0.07
N ILE A 32 3.19 -7.03 1.20
CA ILE A 32 3.77 -8.38 1.31
C ILE A 32 3.06 -9.36 0.37
N SER A 33 1.73 -9.29 0.32
CA SER A 33 0.92 -10.14 -0.57
C SER A 33 1.26 -9.89 -2.04
N TYR A 34 1.42 -8.63 -2.44
CA TYR A 34 1.88 -8.25 -3.77
C TYR A 34 3.25 -8.86 -4.13
N GLY A 35 4.23 -8.70 -3.24
CA GLY A 35 5.58 -9.23 -3.45
C GLY A 35 5.57 -10.75 -3.60
N ALA A 36 4.78 -11.45 -2.78
CA ALA A 36 4.62 -12.90 -2.86
C ALA A 36 3.99 -13.33 -4.20
N ILE A 37 2.93 -12.65 -4.66
CA ILE A 37 2.28 -12.93 -5.95
C ILE A 37 3.25 -12.68 -7.11
N ALA A 38 3.95 -11.55 -7.12
CA ALA A 38 4.88 -11.19 -8.18
C ALA A 38 6.05 -12.20 -8.28
N VAL A 39 6.71 -12.49 -7.15
CA VAL A 39 7.82 -13.47 -7.12
C VAL A 39 7.32 -14.88 -7.45
N GLY A 40 6.15 -15.27 -6.94
CA GLY A 40 5.50 -16.54 -7.26
C GLY A 40 5.12 -16.67 -8.75
N SER A 41 4.88 -15.55 -9.42
CA SER A 41 4.62 -15.48 -10.87
C SER A 41 5.90 -15.48 -11.72
N GLY A 42 7.08 -15.63 -11.09
CA GLY A 42 8.38 -15.72 -11.77
C GLY A 42 9.12 -14.40 -11.93
N PHE A 43 8.62 -13.30 -11.36
CA PHE A 43 9.36 -12.03 -11.38
C PHE A 43 10.54 -12.05 -10.40
N PRO A 44 11.68 -11.44 -10.75
CA PRO A 44 12.78 -11.29 -9.82
C PRO A 44 12.41 -10.29 -8.72
N ILE A 45 12.91 -10.49 -7.50
CA ILE A 45 12.50 -9.74 -6.30
C ILE A 45 12.67 -8.22 -6.40
N TRP A 46 13.61 -7.74 -7.22
CA TRP A 46 13.85 -6.32 -7.45
C TRP A 46 12.74 -5.65 -8.28
N ALA A 47 12.02 -6.40 -9.12
CA ALA A 47 10.95 -5.87 -9.98
C ALA A 47 9.73 -5.37 -9.18
N PRO A 48 9.11 -6.16 -8.26
CA PRO A 48 8.04 -5.65 -7.42
C PRO A 48 8.51 -4.51 -6.51
N MET A 49 9.77 -4.52 -6.04
CA MET A 49 10.32 -3.39 -5.28
C MET A 49 10.40 -2.10 -6.09
N LEU A 50 10.91 -2.15 -7.33
CA LEU A 50 10.94 -0.99 -8.22
C LEU A 50 9.54 -0.49 -8.55
N LEU A 51 8.59 -1.40 -8.81
CA LEU A 51 7.21 -1.03 -9.08
C LEU A 51 6.60 -0.32 -7.86
N SER A 52 6.79 -0.85 -6.64
CA SER A 52 6.31 -0.21 -5.41
C SER A 52 6.88 1.20 -5.19
N VAL A 53 8.17 1.42 -5.50
CA VAL A 53 8.83 2.73 -5.33
C VAL A 53 8.45 3.73 -6.42
N LEU A 54 8.39 3.30 -7.69
CA LEU A 54 8.24 4.20 -8.84
C LEU A 54 6.79 4.50 -9.21
N VAL A 55 5.90 3.51 -9.08
CA VAL A 55 4.54 3.62 -9.61
C VAL A 55 3.56 4.19 -8.58
N PHE A 56 3.85 4.08 -7.27
CA PHE A 56 3.05 4.62 -6.15
C PHE A 56 1.52 4.56 -6.37
N ALA A 57 1.03 3.47 -6.97
CA ALA A 57 -0.37 3.31 -7.35
C ALA A 57 -0.73 1.83 -7.21
N GLY A 58 -1.10 1.43 -5.99
CA GLY A 58 -1.25 0.03 -5.59
C GLY A 58 -2.08 -0.81 -6.58
N ALA A 59 -3.29 -0.37 -6.93
CA ALA A 59 -4.18 -1.14 -7.81
C ALA A 59 -3.58 -1.42 -9.21
N SER A 60 -2.85 -0.45 -9.78
CA SER A 60 -2.25 -0.60 -11.11
C SER A 60 -1.10 -1.62 -11.14
N GLN A 61 -0.36 -1.77 -10.04
CA GLN A 61 0.76 -2.71 -9.94
C GLN A 61 0.27 -4.16 -9.87
N PHE A 62 -0.82 -4.41 -9.15
CA PHE A 62 -1.48 -5.72 -9.14
C PHE A 62 -2.02 -6.10 -10.52
N MET A 63 -2.67 -5.15 -11.21
CA MET A 63 -3.14 -5.36 -12.59
C MET A 63 -2.01 -5.66 -13.56
N PHE A 64 -0.91 -4.90 -13.49
CA PHE A 64 0.27 -5.13 -14.34
C PHE A 64 0.84 -6.53 -14.16
N VAL A 65 1.09 -6.95 -12.91
CA VAL A 65 1.60 -8.29 -12.62
C VAL A 65 0.62 -9.36 -13.08
N GLY A 66 -0.69 -9.17 -12.87
CA GLY A 66 -1.71 -10.10 -13.34
C GLY A 66 -1.75 -10.26 -14.86
N ILE A 67 -1.68 -9.17 -15.62
CA ILE A 67 -1.69 -9.19 -17.09
C ILE A 67 -0.44 -9.89 -17.64
N ILE A 68 0.73 -9.55 -17.10
CA ILE A 68 1.99 -10.15 -17.55
C ILE A 68 2.04 -11.64 -17.18
N ALA A 69 1.64 -12.00 -15.95
CA ALA A 69 1.59 -13.39 -15.50
C ALA A 69 0.61 -14.25 -16.31
N ALA A 70 -0.47 -13.64 -16.83
CA ALA A 70 -1.43 -14.30 -17.72
C ALA A 70 -0.93 -14.46 -19.17
N GLY A 71 0.30 -14.01 -19.48
CA GLY A 71 0.90 -14.14 -20.82
C GLY A 71 0.66 -12.98 -21.78
N GLY A 72 0.15 -11.84 -21.28
CA GLY A 72 0.00 -10.54 -21.96
C GLY A 72 0.05 -10.54 -23.50
N SER A 73 -1.13 -10.60 -24.13
CA SER A 73 -1.35 -10.38 -25.57
C SER A 73 -1.93 -9.00 -25.86
#